data_AF-A0A7W7YNU0-F1
#
_entry.id   AF-A0A7W7YNU0-F1
#
_cell.length_a   1.000
_cell.length_b   1.000
_cell.length_c   1.000
_cell.angle_alpha   90.00
_cell.angle_beta   90.00
_cell.angle_gamma   90.00
#
_symmetry.space_group_name_H-M   'P 1'
#
loop_
_entity.id
_entity.type
_entity.pdbx_description
1 polymer ?
#
loop_
_entity_poly.entity_id
_entity_poly.type
_entity_poly.pdbx_seq_one_letter_code
_entity_poly.pdbx_strand_id
1 'polypeptide(L)'
;MEQQQSVRLHETNEGRETQQGIAGFEGLNALFFMLALGLAMIIFRKFASEANPNMLLAVLFASIPLIVVSAYCFGLKQGKPPSYDVELGEWLIIKASNNPYFSPKQVEPISLPWVDDPTKEKDI
;
A
#
# COMPACT_ATOMS: atom_id res chain seq x y z
N MET A 1 -12.63 -42.34 31.10
CA MET A 1 -13.20 -41.10 30.51
C MET A 1 -12.25 -39.98 30.85
N GLU A 2 -11.24 -39.77 30.01
CA GLU A 2 -10.27 -38.69 30.19
C GLU A 2 -10.79 -37.44 29.48
N GLN A 3 -10.99 -36.38 30.25
CA GLN A 3 -11.39 -35.07 29.73
C GLN A 3 -10.17 -34.46 29.03
N GLN A 4 -10.15 -34.49 27.70
CA GLN A 4 -9.20 -33.71 26.92
C GLN A 4 -9.49 -32.21 27.15
N GLN A 5 -8.65 -31.62 28.00
CA GLN A 5 -8.62 -30.19 28.24
C GLN A 5 -8.27 -29.49 26.92
N SER A 6 -9.28 -28.89 26.28
CA SER A 6 -9.11 -28.15 25.03
C SER A 6 -8.21 -26.95 25.30
N VAL A 7 -6.93 -27.07 24.97
CA VAL A 7 -5.97 -25.97 25.02
C VAL A 7 -6.45 -24.92 24.02
N ARG A 8 -7.04 -23.83 24.52
CA ARG A 8 -7.40 -22.67 23.71
C ARG A 8 -6.12 -21.88 23.47
N LEU A 9 -5.46 -22.17 22.35
CA LEU A 9 -4.32 -21.40 21.87
C LEU A 9 -4.82 -19.97 21.59
N HIS A 10 -4.51 -19.03 22.47
CA HIS A 10 -4.59 -17.62 22.11
C HIS A 10 -3.46 -17.39 21.12
N GLU A 11 -3.80 -17.02 19.88
CA GLU A 11 -2.80 -16.48 18.97
C GLU A 11 -2.19 -15.25 19.64
N THR A 12 -0.96 -15.43 20.11
CA THR A 12 -0.14 -14.38 20.67
C THR A 12 0.06 -13.34 19.57
N ASN A 13 -0.66 -12.22 19.72
CA ASN A 13 -0.75 -11.10 18.78
C ASN A 13 0.55 -10.26 18.73
N GLU A 14 1.70 -10.88 19.00
CA GLU A 14 3.01 -10.21 19.15
C GLU A 14 3.58 -9.74 17.80
N GLY A 15 3.06 -10.26 16.68
CA GLY A 15 3.48 -9.85 15.33
C GLY A 15 2.79 -8.59 14.79
N ARG A 16 1.75 -8.07 15.45
CA ARG A 16 0.97 -6.92 14.95
C ARG A 16 1.50 -5.57 15.41
N GLU A 17 2.37 -5.55 16.43
CA GLU A 17 2.86 -4.32 17.07
C GLU A 17 4.08 -3.70 16.37
N THR A 18 4.68 -4.37 15.39
CA THR A 18 5.77 -3.82 14.58
C THR A 18 5.29 -3.42 13.19
N GLN A 19 4.22 -2.63 13.12
CA GLN A 19 3.90 -1.88 11.90
C GLN A 19 5.08 -0.94 11.61
N GLN A 20 5.95 -1.34 10.68
CA GLN A 20 7.04 -0.54 10.17
C GLN A 20 6.44 0.65 9.40
N GLY A 21 6.17 1.73 10.14
CA GLY A 21 5.57 2.94 9.61
C GLY A 21 6.44 4.16 9.94
N ILE A 22 6.63 5.04 8.96
CA ILE A 22 7.23 6.35 9.17
C ILE A 22 6.08 7.33 9.33
N ALA A 23 5.90 7.91 10.51
CA ALA A 23 4.91 8.98 10.76
C ALA A 23 3.48 8.68 10.24
N GLY A 24 2.98 7.44 10.41
CA GLY A 24 1.65 7.02 9.96
C GLY A 24 1.57 6.58 8.49
N PHE A 25 2.70 6.58 7.76
CA PHE A 25 2.82 5.98 6.44
C PHE A 25 3.40 4.56 6.58
N GLU A 26 2.59 3.55 6.26
CA GLU A 26 2.98 2.14 6.30
C GLU A 26 3.34 1.60 4.91
N GLY A 27 4.37 0.76 4.84
CA GLY A 27 4.74 0.01 3.62
C GLY A 27 4.96 0.90 2.39
N LEU A 28 4.29 0.58 1.28
CA LEU A 28 4.41 1.29 -0.01
C LEU A 28 4.05 2.79 0.09
N ASN A 29 3.22 3.20 1.06
CA ASN A 29 2.90 4.61 1.26
C ASN A 29 4.12 5.44 1.67
N ALA A 30 5.03 4.86 2.46
CA ALA A 30 6.25 5.54 2.86
C ALA A 30 7.13 5.82 1.62
N LEU A 31 7.16 4.90 0.66
CA LEU A 31 7.86 5.09 -0.61
C LEU A 31 7.23 6.22 -1.45
N PHE A 32 5.90 6.29 -1.53
CA PHE A 32 5.21 7.41 -2.19
C PHE A 32 5.51 8.75 -1.53
N PHE A 33 5.55 8.80 -0.19
CA PHE A 33 5.87 10.01 0.54
C PHE A 33 7.32 10.45 0.30
N MET A 34 8.28 9.52 0.33
CA MET A 34 9.69 9.79 0.03
C MET A 34 9.88 10.29 -1.41
N LEU A 35 9.17 9.71 -2.37
CA LEU A 35 9.17 10.17 -3.76
C LEU A 35 8.60 11.60 -3.88
N ALA A 36 7.49 11.90 -3.20
CA ALA A 36 6.91 13.23 -3.18
C ALA A 36 7.86 14.27 -2.56
N LEU A 37 8.56 13.91 -1.50
CA LEU A 37 9.58 14.76 -0.87
C LEU A 37 10.75 15.03 -1.81
N GLY A 38 11.21 14.02 -2.55
CA GLY A 38 12.21 14.19 -3.60
C GLY A 38 11.77 15.16 -4.69
N LEU A 39 10.54 15.02 -5.18
CA LEU A 39 9.96 15.93 -6.18
C LEU A 39 9.81 17.35 -5.65
N ALA A 40 9.35 17.51 -4.40
CA ALA A 40 9.23 18.81 -3.75
C ALA A 40 10.58 19.55 -3.71
N MET A 41 11.67 18.85 -3.35
CA MET A 41 13.01 19.42 -3.33
C MET A 41 13.49 19.85 -4.72
N ILE A 42 13.22 19.06 -5.76
CA ILE A 42 13.58 19.40 -7.15
C ILE A 42 12.83 20.65 -7.61
N ILE A 43 11.52 20.71 -7.35
CA ILE A 43 10.68 21.86 -7.71
C ILE A 43 11.16 23.11 -6.95
N PHE A 44 11.37 23.00 -5.65
CA PHE A 44 11.85 24.11 -4.83
C PHE A 44 13.19 24.64 -5.35
N ARG A 45 14.15 23.75 -5.61
CA ARG A 45 15.47 24.13 -6.13
C ARG A 45 15.37 24.85 -7.48
N LYS A 46 14.48 24.42 -8.38
CA LYS A 46 14.27 25.07 -9.67
C LYS A 46 13.88 26.54 -9.48
N PHE A 47 12.84 26.82 -8.69
CA PHE A 47 12.37 28.18 -8.44
C PHE A 47 13.36 29.02 -7.62
N ALA A 48 14.09 28.40 -6.68
CA ALA A 48 15.10 29.07 -5.88
C ALA A 48 16.36 29.46 -6.67
N SER A 49 16.61 28.82 -7.83
CA SER A 49 17.77 29.09 -8.69
C SER A 49 17.56 30.23 -9.70
N GLU A 50 16.39 30.85 -9.74
CA GLU A 50 16.09 31.95 -10.66
C GLU A 50 16.77 33.26 -10.24
N ALA A 51 17.02 34.17 -11.19
CA ALA A 51 17.74 35.43 -10.94
C ALA A 51 17.03 36.37 -9.96
N ASN A 52 15.69 36.29 -9.86
CA ASN A 52 14.86 36.98 -8.88
C ASN A 52 13.93 35.96 -8.22
N PRO A 53 14.41 35.18 -7.23
CA PRO A 53 13.68 34.05 -6.72
C PRO A 53 12.49 34.50 -5.87
N ASN A 54 11.28 34.13 -6.29
CA ASN A 54 10.09 34.29 -5.47
C ASN A 54 9.93 33.09 -4.53
N MET A 55 10.47 33.24 -3.31
CA MET A 55 10.50 32.17 -2.31
C MET A 55 9.09 31.69 -1.90
N LEU A 56 8.10 32.59 -1.85
CA LEU A 56 6.72 32.22 -1.53
C LEU A 56 6.17 31.28 -2.61
N LEU A 57 6.38 31.64 -3.87
CA LEU A 57 5.93 30.86 -5.02
C LEU A 57 6.62 29.49 -5.05
N ALA A 58 7.93 29.45 -4.76
CA ALA A 58 8.71 28.22 -4.68
C ALA A 58 8.16 27.25 -3.63
N VAL A 59 7.84 27.74 -2.43
CA VAL A 59 7.25 26.92 -1.35
C VAL A 59 5.86 26.42 -1.73
N LEU A 60 5.02 27.28 -2.31
CA LEU A 60 3.68 26.91 -2.75
C LEU A 60 3.72 25.75 -3.75
N PHE A 61 4.52 25.87 -4.81
CA PHE A 61 4.63 24.80 -5.81
C PHE A 61 5.31 23.53 -5.27
N ALA A 62 6.34 23.68 -4.43
CA ALA A 62 7.02 22.54 -3.82
C ALA A 62 6.12 21.77 -2.83
N SER A 63 5.12 22.42 -2.23
CA SER A 63 4.17 21.77 -1.32
C SER A 63 3.15 20.87 -2.02
N ILE A 64 2.87 21.10 -3.31
CA ILE A 64 1.81 20.40 -4.05
C ILE A 64 1.98 18.87 -4.00
N PRO A 65 3.14 18.27 -4.35
CA PRO A 65 3.29 16.82 -4.32
C PRO A 65 3.10 16.23 -2.92
N LEU A 66 3.59 16.93 -1.89
CA LEU A 66 3.47 16.50 -0.49
C LEU A 66 2.01 16.50 -0.03
N ILE A 67 1.24 17.54 -0.37
CA ILE A 67 -0.19 17.64 -0.04
C ILE A 67 -0.96 16.54 -0.75
N VAL A 68 -0.70 16.31 -2.04
CA VAL A 68 -1.42 15.29 -2.82
C VAL A 68 -1.19 13.89 -2.25
N VAL A 69 0.06 13.52 -1.96
CA VAL A 69 0.36 12.19 -1.39
C VAL A 69 -0.17 12.06 0.04
N SER A 70 -0.06 13.11 0.85
CA SER A 70 -0.61 13.08 2.21
C SER A 70 -2.13 12.97 2.19
N ALA A 71 -2.82 13.74 1.35
CA ALA A 71 -4.28 13.65 1.19
C ALA A 71 -4.72 12.27 0.68
N TYR A 72 -3.95 11.66 -0.22
CA TYR A 72 -4.18 10.29 -0.66
C TYR A 72 -4.04 9.28 0.49
N CYS A 73 -2.94 9.32 1.23
CA CYS A 73 -2.68 8.36 2.30
C CYS A 73 -3.64 8.53 3.50
N PHE A 74 -3.88 9.76 3.96
CA PHE A 74 -4.74 10.02 5.11
C PHE A 74 -6.22 10.05 4.75
N GLY A 75 -6.59 10.63 3.60
CA GLY A 75 -7.99 10.80 3.22
C GLY A 75 -8.61 9.59 2.54
N LEU A 76 -7.85 8.87 1.72
CA LEU A 76 -8.39 7.75 0.92
C LEU A 76 -7.99 6.37 1.46
N LYS A 77 -6.90 6.27 2.23
CA LYS A 77 -6.34 4.98 2.66
C LYS A 77 -6.47 4.67 4.15
N GLN A 78 -6.42 5.66 5.05
CA GLN A 78 -6.66 5.38 6.48
C GLN A 78 -8.11 4.97 6.75
N GLY A 79 -8.30 3.83 7.43
CA GLY A 79 -9.60 3.35 7.90
C GLY A 79 -10.33 2.36 6.98
N LYS A 80 -9.78 2.02 5.81
CA LYS A 80 -10.35 0.97 4.95
C LYS A 80 -9.81 -0.41 5.31
N PRO A 81 -10.65 -1.46 5.34
CA PRO A 81 -10.19 -2.82 5.61
C PRO A 81 -9.22 -3.30 4.51
N PRO A 82 -8.22 -4.15 4.85
CA PRO A 82 -7.22 -4.68 3.91
C PRO A 82 -7.79 -5.43 2.69
N SER A 83 -9.09 -5.78 2.71
CA SER A 83 -9.78 -6.49 1.64
C SER A 83 -10.29 -5.61 0.50
N TYR A 84 -10.24 -4.27 0.63
CA TYR A 84 -10.54 -3.34 -0.47
C TYR A 84 -9.30 -3.15 -1.35
N ASP A 85 -8.85 -4.25 -1.94
CA ASP A 85 -7.47 -4.46 -2.42
C ASP A 85 -7.33 -4.19 -3.93
N VAL A 86 -7.60 -2.95 -4.32
CA VAL A 86 -6.86 -2.31 -5.42
C VAL A 86 -6.62 -0.87 -4.99
N GLU A 87 -5.44 -0.60 -4.44
CA GLU A 87 -5.07 0.76 -4.08
C GLU A 87 -5.04 1.61 -5.36
N LEU A 88 -5.62 2.82 -5.35
CA LEU A 88 -5.64 3.67 -6.55
C LEU A 88 -4.23 3.95 -7.07
N GLY A 89 -3.24 4.02 -6.18
CA GLY A 89 -1.81 4.07 -6.52
C GLY A 89 -1.30 2.82 -7.23
N GLU A 90 -1.59 1.62 -6.71
CA GLU A 90 -1.24 0.36 -7.37
C GLU A 90 -1.94 0.22 -8.73
N TRP A 91 -3.22 0.56 -8.81
CA TRP A 91 -3.96 0.59 -10.07
C TRP A 91 -3.32 1.54 -11.08
N LEU A 92 -2.90 2.74 -10.66
CA LEU A 92 -2.23 3.70 -11.53
C LEU A 92 -0.87 3.19 -12.00
N ILE A 93 -0.09 2.55 -11.13
CA ILE A 93 1.21 1.95 -11.49
C ILE A 93 1.00 0.81 -12.49
N ILE A 94 0.01 -0.04 -12.28
CA ILE A 94 -0.28 -1.18 -13.16
C ILE A 94 -0.78 -0.67 -14.51
N LYS A 95 -1.67 0.32 -14.51
CA LYS A 95 -2.14 0.97 -15.73
C LYS A 95 -1.02 1.70 -16.48
N ALA A 96 -0.09 2.35 -15.76
CA ALA A 96 1.06 3.01 -16.36
C ALA A 96 2.10 2.02 -16.91
N SER A 97 2.25 0.85 -16.27
CA SER A 97 3.21 -0.18 -16.69
C SER A 97 2.69 -1.09 -17.81
N ASN A 98 1.45 -0.91 -18.29
CA ASN A 98 0.80 -1.77 -19.30
C ASN A 98 0.82 -3.27 -18.95
N ASN A 99 1.00 -3.62 -17.67
CA ASN A 99 0.97 -5.01 -17.25
C ASN A 99 -0.48 -5.49 -17.13
N PRO A 100 -0.79 -6.72 -17.57
CA PRO A 100 -2.10 -7.31 -17.32
C PRO A 100 -2.32 -7.44 -15.81
N TYR A 101 -3.37 -6.82 -15.30
CA TYR A 101 -3.73 -6.87 -13.89
C TYR A 101 -4.28 -8.27 -13.55
N PHE A 102 -3.46 -9.06 -12.87
CA PHE A 102 -3.93 -10.26 -12.16
C PHE A 102 -3.75 -10.00 -10.67
N SER A 103 -4.85 -9.81 -9.95
CA SER A 103 -4.82 -9.88 -8.48
C SER A 103 -4.68 -11.36 -8.10
N PRO A 104 -3.58 -11.78 -7.45
CA PRO A 104 -3.43 -13.17 -7.00
C PRO A 104 -4.49 -13.57 -5.97
N LYS A 105 -5.19 -12.59 -5.37
CA LYS A 105 -6.21 -12.78 -4.33
C LYS A 105 -7.65 -12.88 -4.87
N GLN A 106 -7.88 -12.66 -6.17
CA GLN A 106 -9.24 -12.63 -6.74
C GLN A 106 -9.72 -13.93 -7.37
N VAL A 107 -8.92 -14.99 -7.36
CA VAL A 107 -9.39 -16.33 -7.71
C VAL A 107 -8.70 -17.32 -6.80
N GLU A 108 -9.27 -17.51 -5.61
CA GLU A 108 -9.34 -18.89 -5.14
C GLU A 108 -10.08 -19.65 -6.23
N PRO A 109 -9.47 -20.66 -6.89
CA PRO A 109 -10.23 -21.51 -7.76
C PRO A 109 -11.37 -22.08 -6.91
N ILE A 110 -12.62 -21.77 -7.27
CA ILE A 110 -13.75 -22.46 -6.68
C ILE A 110 -13.46 -23.95 -6.90
N SER A 111 -13.30 -24.70 -5.81
CA SER A 111 -13.13 -26.14 -5.87
C SER A 111 -14.46 -26.75 -6.30
N LEU A 112 -14.72 -26.72 -7.60
CA LEU A 112 -15.88 -27.35 -8.19
C LEU A 112 -15.63 -28.86 -8.14
N PRO A 113 -16.56 -29.68 -7.63
CA PRO A 113 -16.36 -31.12 -7.47
C PRO A 113 -16.16 -31.88 -8.80
N TRP A 114 -16.34 -31.21 -9.94
CA TRP A 114 -16.15 -31.76 -11.28
C TRP A 114 -14.97 -31.14 -12.05
N VAL A 115 -14.22 -30.21 -11.44
CA VAL A 115 -13.00 -29.65 -12.04
C VAL A 115 -11.82 -30.28 -11.33
N ASP A 116 -11.04 -31.07 -12.07
CA ASP A 116 -9.81 -31.66 -11.56
C ASP A 116 -8.81 -30.55 -11.27
N ASP A 117 -8.66 -30.21 -9.99
CA ASP A 117 -7.65 -29.25 -9.55
C ASP A 117 -6.27 -29.93 -9.62
N PRO A 118 -5.32 -29.43 -10.43
CA PRO A 118 -3.99 -30.02 -10.54
C PRO A 118 -3.20 -29.96 -9.22
N THR A 119 -3.67 -29.20 -8.24
CA THR A 119 -3.04 -29.08 -6.91
C THR A 119 -3.63 -29.99 -5.85
N LYS A 120 -4.72 -30.71 -6.14
CA LYS A 120 -5.26 -31.73 -5.22
C LYS A 120 -4.30 -32.92 -5.21
N GLU A 121 -3.58 -33.12 -4.11
CA GLU A 121 -2.92 -34.40 -3.86
C GLU A 121 -3.99 -35.51 -3.93
N LYS A 122 -3.73 -36.51 -4.76
CA LYS A 122 -4.60 -37.69 -4.84
C LYS A 122 -4.46 -38.43 -3.52
N ASP A 123 -5.46 -38.33 -2.67
CA ASP A 123 -5.62 -39.23 -1.54
C ASP A 123 -5.61 -40.67 -2.09
N ILE A 124 -4.56 -41.42 -1.73
CA ILE A 124 -4.34 -42.83 -2.08
C ILE A 124 -5.26 -43.71 -1.25
#